data_AF-A0A553F730-F1
#
_entry.id   AF-A0A553F730-F1
#
_cell.length_a   1.000
_cell.length_b   1.000
_cell.length_c   1.000
_cell.angle_alpha   90.00
_cell.angle_beta   90.00
_cell.angle_gamma   90.00
#
_symmetry.space_group_name_H-M   'P 1'
#
loop_
_entity.id
_entity.type
_entity.pdbx_description
1 polymer ?
#
loop_
_entity_poly.entity_id
_entity_poly.type
_entity_poly.pdbx_seq_one_letter_code
_entity_poly.pdbx_strand_id
1 'polypeptide(L)'
;MKNFDKLFSILLILLTFSCEEEENVTATGNWELQGASITAPADNFSVVLDDENPSELINFRWDAASNDQDYLITYKLILDRTEGDFSAPLLSQASDSEGTGLQAGITHLTMDQLLADLGLQVSESIHLKWAVKANALSKSEIASQSLTVTRFETETVPDALFISGSATEVGDAPSSAIPMIELRGADGARTNIFEIHTSLESGESFNFYTEQDAGARFFGGNSGELLNAGNPIAAPETGEYRIRADFNNSTYEFLKIDKWSIVGNVIDGGWGGDVPLQYQGNSVWSSSVTLVDAEPGEADKRFIFRANGDWDVVLKRIQGSTNELISESFGNDNGYGLEDVPVAELGRWHITLDLSAPTPTYIISEDNSAPTETPSALYLFADGTLVTELQKDGDIFSYGFLDMKPEVNYTLNEAQDGSGNTFSILGSLGQPDSENDRVIGTAGISTSGLPIGIDENQAYRLSFDFSTATLTWDYYNFKLFHWNDWDTRSELRMTYQGNYTWEITEPLTASYNSKFISPWDYDFGSENPTELTGTMVTGGGSNFMNVNEDGTYKVNITLSTDFMTGTYSFVKQ
;
A
#
# COMPACT_ATOMS: atom_id res chain seq x y z
N MET A 1 55.63 -55.56 -44.77
CA MET A 1 57.02 -55.85 -45.20
C MET A 1 57.22 -55.34 -46.62
N LYS A 2 58.44 -54.86 -46.95
CA LYS A 2 59.06 -54.69 -48.29
C LYS A 2 58.14 -54.43 -49.51
N ASN A 3 58.16 -53.26 -50.15
CA ASN A 3 59.24 -52.62 -50.94
C ASN A 3 59.33 -53.09 -52.42
N PHE A 4 59.08 -52.16 -53.35
CA PHE A 4 59.59 -52.07 -54.75
C PHE A 4 59.17 -53.21 -55.72
N ASP A 5 59.08 -53.06 -57.05
CA ASP A 5 59.73 -52.28 -58.14
C ASP A 5 58.68 -51.97 -59.26
N LYS A 6 58.82 -51.13 -60.33
CA LYS A 6 59.72 -50.03 -60.77
C LYS A 6 59.17 -49.35 -62.06
N LEU A 7 59.53 -48.07 -62.30
CA LEU A 7 59.55 -47.34 -63.62
C LEU A 7 58.19 -47.09 -64.34
N PHE A 8 58.01 -46.12 -65.27
CA PHE A 8 58.94 -45.19 -65.95
C PHE A 8 58.38 -43.74 -66.06
N SER A 9 59.24 -42.80 -66.47
CA SER A 9 59.13 -41.33 -66.38
C SER A 9 58.10 -40.59 -67.26
N ILE A 10 57.67 -39.39 -66.81
CA ILE A 10 57.50 -38.15 -67.63
C ILE A 10 57.84 -36.90 -66.75
N LEU A 11 58.33 -35.84 -67.40
CA LEU A 11 58.72 -34.49 -66.89
C LEU A 11 57.63 -33.81 -66.00
N LEU A 12 57.83 -33.02 -64.92
CA LEU A 12 58.97 -32.21 -64.38
C LEU A 12 59.13 -30.81 -65.08
N ILE A 13 59.25 -29.63 -64.44
CA ILE A 13 59.20 -29.22 -63.02
C ILE A 13 58.52 -27.82 -62.81
N LEU A 14 57.71 -27.75 -61.74
CA LEU A 14 57.40 -26.70 -60.74
C LEU A 14 58.01 -25.25 -60.75
N LEU A 15 57.12 -24.29 -60.37
CA LEU A 15 57.21 -23.20 -59.34
C LEU A 15 57.33 -21.68 -59.67
N THR A 16 56.55 -20.91 -58.88
CA THR A 16 56.65 -19.50 -58.42
C THR A 16 56.63 -18.30 -59.39
N PHE A 17 55.44 -17.69 -59.54
CA PHE A 17 55.06 -16.27 -59.32
C PHE A 17 53.54 -16.30 -59.01
N SER A 18 52.91 -15.61 -58.03
CA SER A 18 53.21 -14.42 -57.20
C SER A 18 52.91 -13.07 -57.87
N CYS A 19 51.79 -12.45 -57.47
CA CYS A 19 51.25 -11.16 -57.92
C CYS A 19 50.87 -11.11 -59.42
N GLU A 20 49.87 -10.33 -59.84
CA GLU A 20 49.00 -9.39 -59.13
C GLU A 20 47.52 -9.83 -59.22
N GLU A 21 46.72 -9.58 -58.18
CA GLU A 21 45.31 -9.24 -58.43
C GLU A 21 45.31 -7.82 -59.02
N GLU A 22 44.50 -7.52 -60.03
CA GLU A 22 44.39 -6.12 -60.47
C GLU A 22 43.79 -5.28 -59.34
N GLU A 23 44.66 -4.55 -58.65
CA GLU A 23 44.32 -3.47 -57.73
C GLU A 23 43.51 -2.42 -58.52
N ASN A 24 42.21 -2.62 -58.58
CA ASN A 24 41.23 -1.64 -59.05
C ASN A 24 41.02 -0.56 -57.99
N VAL A 25 42.14 -0.02 -57.48
CA VAL A 25 42.22 1.19 -56.67
C VAL A 25 42.10 2.38 -57.62
N THR A 26 40.93 2.51 -58.25
CA THR A 26 40.49 3.77 -58.84
C THR A 26 40.55 4.83 -57.75
N ALA A 27 41.44 5.81 -57.92
CA ALA A 27 42.02 6.58 -56.82
C ALA A 27 40.99 7.14 -55.82
N THR A 28 40.87 6.47 -54.67
CA THR A 28 39.91 6.75 -53.58
C THR A 28 40.26 8.04 -52.83
N GLY A 29 40.20 9.18 -53.52
CA GLY A 29 40.52 10.49 -52.97
C GLY A 29 40.69 11.64 -53.98
N ASN A 30 40.84 11.35 -55.28
CA ASN A 30 41.11 12.36 -56.33
C ASN A 30 39.84 13.06 -56.85
N TRP A 31 39.12 13.72 -55.95
CA TRP A 31 37.94 14.55 -56.21
C TRP A 31 37.78 15.53 -55.05
N GLU A 32 37.40 16.78 -55.28
CA GLU A 32 37.19 17.77 -54.22
C GLU A 32 35.70 17.83 -53.81
N LEU A 33 35.47 18.14 -52.54
CA LEU A 33 34.17 18.50 -51.98
C LEU A 33 34.24 20.00 -51.67
N GLN A 34 33.30 20.79 -52.17
CA GLN A 34 33.17 22.20 -51.82
C GLN A 34 32.00 22.35 -50.85
N GLY A 35 32.23 23.06 -49.74
CA GLY A 35 31.24 23.24 -48.68
C GLY A 35 29.96 23.97 -49.14
N ALA A 36 28.89 23.79 -48.36
CA ALA A 36 27.64 24.54 -48.54
C ALA A 36 27.84 26.03 -48.25
N SER A 37 27.02 26.89 -48.85
CA SER A 37 27.00 28.33 -48.53
C SER A 37 25.78 28.67 -47.70
N ILE A 38 25.95 29.06 -46.43
CA ILE A 38 24.82 29.41 -45.56
C ILE A 38 24.08 30.64 -46.10
N THR A 39 22.73 30.55 -46.14
CA THR A 39 21.84 31.63 -46.62
C THR A 39 20.86 32.13 -45.55
N ALA A 40 20.51 31.31 -44.55
CA ALA A 40 19.74 31.73 -43.39
C ALA A 40 20.08 30.87 -42.14
N PRO A 41 19.98 31.41 -40.91
CA PRO A 41 19.92 32.84 -40.59
C PRO A 41 21.18 33.60 -41.06
N ALA A 42 21.29 34.88 -40.73
CA ALA A 42 22.50 35.67 -40.98
C ALA A 42 23.57 35.40 -39.91
N ASP A 43 24.85 35.66 -40.22
CA ASP A 43 25.93 35.52 -39.24
C ASP A 43 25.76 36.51 -38.08
N ASN A 44 25.94 36.04 -36.85
CA ASN A 44 25.63 36.76 -35.61
C ASN A 44 24.12 37.06 -35.43
N PHE A 45 23.25 36.20 -35.97
CA PHE A 45 21.82 36.21 -35.63
C PHE A 45 21.62 36.05 -34.11
N SER A 46 20.57 36.68 -33.60
CA SER A 46 20.18 36.62 -32.19
C SER A 46 18.70 36.29 -32.11
N VAL A 47 18.35 35.31 -31.27
CA VAL A 47 16.97 34.86 -31.07
C VAL A 47 16.69 34.74 -29.58
N VAL A 48 15.54 35.27 -29.14
CA VAL A 48 14.93 34.93 -27.86
C VAL A 48 13.95 33.79 -28.14
N LEU A 49 13.95 32.77 -27.30
CA LEU A 49 13.05 31.62 -27.49
C LEU A 49 11.63 31.96 -27.03
N ASP A 50 10.63 31.46 -27.78
CA ASP A 50 9.21 31.75 -27.57
C ASP A 50 8.52 30.56 -26.86
N ASP A 51 8.13 30.76 -25.60
CA ASP A 51 7.41 29.78 -24.76
C ASP A 51 5.88 29.80 -24.94
N GLU A 52 5.31 30.79 -25.64
CA GLU A 52 3.92 30.71 -26.15
C GLU A 52 3.85 29.80 -27.40
N ASN A 53 4.91 29.77 -28.22
CA ASN A 53 5.00 29.03 -29.47
C ASN A 53 6.16 27.99 -29.49
N PRO A 54 6.29 27.09 -28.49
CA PRO A 54 7.46 26.23 -28.30
C PRO A 54 7.74 25.22 -29.43
N SER A 55 6.77 25.03 -30.34
CA SER A 55 6.88 24.17 -31.53
C SER A 55 7.19 24.90 -32.84
N GLU A 56 7.32 26.24 -32.84
CA GLU A 56 7.84 26.98 -34.00
C GLU A 56 9.32 26.64 -34.23
N LEU A 57 9.79 26.79 -35.48
CA LEU A 57 11.11 26.36 -35.93
C LEU A 57 12.06 27.53 -36.19
N ILE A 58 13.22 27.51 -35.53
CA ILE A 58 14.39 28.27 -35.96
C ILE A 58 14.89 27.62 -37.25
N ASN A 59 14.73 28.32 -38.38
CA ASN A 59 14.98 27.80 -39.73
C ASN A 59 16.41 28.09 -40.21
N PHE A 60 17.19 27.04 -40.43
CA PHE A 60 18.56 27.07 -40.97
C PHE A 60 18.54 26.63 -42.44
N ARG A 61 19.18 27.38 -43.34
CA ARG A 61 19.11 27.18 -44.81
C ARG A 61 20.43 27.51 -45.49
N TRP A 62 20.74 26.80 -46.58
CA TRP A 62 22.00 26.94 -47.32
C TRP A 62 21.83 26.66 -48.82
N ASP A 63 22.73 27.18 -49.63
CA ASP A 63 22.93 26.72 -51.01
C ASP A 63 23.77 25.42 -51.00
N ALA A 64 23.54 24.57 -51.99
CA ALA A 64 24.13 23.24 -52.07
C ALA A 64 25.67 23.26 -52.11
N ALA A 65 26.26 22.31 -51.37
CA ALA A 65 27.63 21.86 -51.59
C ALA A 65 27.76 21.17 -52.97
N SER A 66 28.99 21.02 -53.48
CA SER A 66 29.26 20.41 -54.78
C SER A 66 30.50 19.51 -54.74
N ASN A 67 30.63 18.57 -55.68
CA ASN A 67 31.83 17.75 -55.82
C ASN A 67 32.08 17.38 -57.30
N ASP A 68 33.34 17.12 -57.65
CA ASP A 68 33.77 16.94 -59.06
C ASP A 68 33.25 15.66 -59.75
N GLN A 69 32.53 14.78 -59.04
CA GLN A 69 32.17 13.43 -59.49
C GLN A 69 30.66 13.12 -59.34
N ASP A 70 29.83 14.13 -59.10
CA ASP A 70 28.38 14.02 -58.90
C ASP A 70 27.97 12.99 -57.80
N TYR A 71 28.83 12.75 -56.80
CA TYR A 71 28.49 11.90 -55.66
C TYR A 71 27.35 12.52 -54.83
N LEU A 72 26.47 11.66 -54.28
CA LEU A 72 25.41 12.10 -53.36
C LEU A 72 26.02 12.78 -52.13
N ILE A 73 25.58 14.01 -51.87
CA ILE A 73 25.93 14.78 -50.68
C ILE A 73 24.77 14.68 -49.68
N THR A 74 25.09 14.45 -48.41
CA THR A 74 24.14 14.59 -47.29
C THR A 74 24.62 15.63 -46.28
N TYR A 75 23.67 16.34 -45.68
CA TYR A 75 23.91 17.45 -44.78
C TYR A 75 23.46 17.13 -43.36
N LYS A 76 24.22 17.64 -42.39
CA LYS A 76 23.80 17.73 -40.99
C LYS A 76 23.83 19.18 -40.53
N LEU A 77 22.79 19.58 -39.80
CA LEU A 77 22.82 20.76 -38.95
C LEU A 77 23.47 20.36 -37.63
N ILE A 78 24.55 21.05 -37.25
CA ILE A 78 25.26 20.79 -36.00
C ILE A 78 25.47 22.09 -35.21
N LEU A 79 25.39 22.03 -33.89
CA LEU A 79 25.49 23.17 -32.97
C LEU A 79 26.60 22.91 -31.96
N ASP A 80 27.41 23.91 -31.63
CA ASP A 80 28.56 23.79 -30.73
C ASP A 80 28.80 25.09 -29.94
N ARG A 81 29.55 25.01 -28.84
CA ARG A 81 30.05 26.18 -28.10
C ARG A 81 31.03 26.96 -28.97
N THR A 82 31.19 28.27 -28.74
CA THR A 82 32.08 29.14 -29.55
C THR A 82 33.50 28.60 -29.70
N GLU A 83 34.05 27.94 -28.68
CA GLU A 83 35.40 27.37 -28.64
C GLU A 83 35.52 25.91 -29.16
N GLY A 84 34.40 25.24 -29.49
CA GLY A 84 34.41 23.85 -29.95
C GLY A 84 34.99 23.67 -31.37
N ASP A 85 35.12 22.44 -31.84
CA ASP A 85 35.62 22.11 -33.19
C ASP A 85 34.64 21.28 -34.03
N PHE A 86 33.39 21.13 -33.56
CA PHE A 86 32.36 20.27 -34.12
C PHE A 86 32.70 18.76 -34.13
N SER A 87 33.71 18.30 -33.39
CA SER A 87 33.99 16.87 -33.20
C SER A 87 33.01 16.19 -32.23
N ALA A 88 32.57 16.92 -31.20
CA ALA A 88 31.56 16.51 -30.21
C ALA A 88 30.50 17.63 -30.04
N PRO A 89 29.66 17.86 -31.06
CA PRO A 89 28.70 18.96 -31.05
C PRO A 89 27.58 18.74 -30.02
N LEU A 90 27.03 19.84 -29.50
CA LEU A 90 25.89 19.91 -28.58
C LEU A 90 24.63 19.30 -29.19
N LEU A 91 24.43 19.49 -30.51
CA LEU A 91 23.33 18.92 -31.27
C LEU A 91 23.83 18.50 -32.66
N SER A 92 23.32 17.38 -33.18
CA SER A 92 23.62 16.89 -34.53
C SER A 92 22.38 16.27 -35.18
N GLN A 93 21.67 17.06 -35.99
CA GLN A 93 20.47 16.67 -36.72
C GLN A 93 20.80 16.42 -38.20
N ALA A 94 20.11 15.49 -38.87
CA ALA A 94 20.10 15.44 -40.33
C ALA A 94 19.27 16.60 -40.89
N SER A 95 19.57 17.07 -42.10
CA SER A 95 18.69 18.03 -42.78
C SER A 95 17.36 17.39 -43.23
N ASP A 96 16.44 18.23 -43.73
CA ASP A 96 15.18 17.79 -44.34
C ASP A 96 15.41 16.70 -45.41
N SER A 97 14.36 15.94 -45.75
CA SER A 97 14.44 14.86 -46.75
C SER A 97 15.59 13.87 -46.46
N GLU A 98 15.62 13.33 -45.24
CA GLU A 98 16.58 12.32 -44.77
C GLU A 98 18.06 12.75 -44.94
N GLY A 99 18.34 14.04 -44.76
CA GLY A 99 19.69 14.61 -44.90
C GLY A 99 20.04 15.06 -46.32
N THR A 100 19.12 15.05 -47.29
CA THR A 100 19.39 15.55 -48.66
C THR A 100 18.89 16.96 -48.92
N GLY A 101 18.04 17.49 -48.04
CA GLY A 101 17.46 18.83 -48.12
C GLY A 101 18.47 19.93 -47.79
N LEU A 102 18.18 21.13 -48.30
CA LEU A 102 19.01 22.35 -48.16
C LEU A 102 18.57 23.26 -47.01
N GLN A 103 17.86 22.68 -46.03
CA GLN A 103 17.40 23.36 -44.83
C GLN A 103 17.22 22.35 -43.68
N ALA A 104 17.17 22.85 -42.46
CA ALA A 104 16.83 22.11 -41.24
C ALA A 104 16.15 23.05 -40.24
N GLY A 105 15.35 22.50 -39.33
CA GLY A 105 14.67 23.25 -38.28
C GLY A 105 14.91 22.66 -36.89
N ILE A 106 15.25 23.53 -35.94
CA ILE A 106 15.26 23.20 -34.50
C ILE A 106 14.05 23.93 -33.88
N THR A 107 13.22 23.24 -33.09
CA THR A 107 12.10 23.91 -32.41
C THR A 107 12.61 24.80 -31.28
N HIS A 108 11.84 25.81 -30.91
CA HIS A 108 12.13 26.65 -29.75
C HIS A 108 12.31 25.80 -28.46
N LEU A 109 11.45 24.81 -28.23
CA LEU A 109 11.57 23.86 -27.11
C LEU A 109 12.86 23.03 -27.14
N THR A 110 13.24 22.45 -28.29
CA THR A 110 14.47 21.65 -28.39
C THR A 110 15.73 22.50 -28.18
N MET A 111 15.68 23.78 -28.55
CA MET A 111 16.77 24.71 -28.24
C MET A 111 16.80 25.04 -26.74
N ASP A 112 15.65 25.33 -26.11
CA ASP A 112 15.61 25.69 -24.69
C ASP A 112 16.02 24.53 -23.78
N GLN A 113 15.53 23.31 -24.04
CA GLN A 113 15.93 22.09 -23.33
C GLN A 113 17.45 21.89 -23.37
N LEU A 114 18.07 22.05 -24.55
CA LEU A 114 19.53 21.95 -24.71
C LEU A 114 20.28 23.02 -23.90
N LEU A 115 19.70 24.22 -23.70
CA LEU A 115 20.28 25.25 -22.84
C LEU A 115 20.07 24.96 -21.35
N ALA A 116 18.92 24.39 -20.97
CA ALA A 116 18.66 23.94 -19.61
C ALA A 116 19.64 22.83 -19.19
N ASP A 117 19.89 21.84 -20.06
CA ASP A 117 20.86 20.76 -19.86
C ASP A 117 22.33 21.28 -19.80
N LEU A 118 22.59 22.47 -20.33
CA LEU A 118 23.85 23.19 -20.19
C LEU A 118 23.97 23.99 -18.88
N GLY A 119 22.92 23.99 -18.04
CA GLY A 119 22.85 24.70 -16.76
C GLY A 119 22.45 26.17 -16.84
N LEU A 120 21.98 26.64 -18.01
CA LEU A 120 21.53 28.03 -18.15
C LEU A 120 20.23 28.28 -17.40
N GLN A 121 20.10 29.48 -16.86
CA GLN A 121 18.88 29.97 -16.23
C GLN A 121 17.89 30.52 -17.26
N VAL A 122 16.61 30.62 -16.90
CA VAL A 122 15.59 31.30 -17.72
C VAL A 122 16.02 32.74 -18.05
N SER A 123 15.68 33.22 -19.25
CA SER A 123 16.17 34.49 -19.83
C SER A 123 17.69 34.64 -19.97
N GLU A 124 18.52 33.62 -19.65
CA GLU A 124 19.97 33.70 -19.86
C GLU A 124 20.33 33.58 -21.36
N SER A 125 21.37 34.30 -21.78
CA SER A 125 21.82 34.34 -23.18
C SER A 125 23.21 33.71 -23.36
N ILE A 126 23.34 32.79 -24.31
CA ILE A 126 24.61 32.17 -24.70
C ILE A 126 25.00 32.48 -26.14
N HIS A 127 26.30 32.70 -26.36
CA HIS A 127 26.89 32.69 -27.70
C HIS A 127 27.28 31.25 -28.08
N LEU A 128 26.77 30.81 -29.23
CA LEU A 128 27.03 29.51 -29.82
C LEU A 128 27.53 29.69 -31.26
N LYS A 129 27.97 28.60 -31.87
CA LYS A 129 28.15 28.53 -33.32
C LYS A 129 27.44 27.31 -33.87
N TRP A 130 26.85 27.47 -35.04
CA TRP A 130 26.18 26.40 -35.75
C TRP A 130 26.87 26.18 -37.10
N ALA A 131 26.67 25.00 -37.68
CA ALA A 131 27.25 24.65 -38.95
C ALA A 131 26.38 23.72 -39.78
N VAL A 132 26.58 23.82 -41.10
CA VAL A 132 26.18 22.82 -42.08
C VAL A 132 27.39 21.95 -42.37
N LYS A 133 27.33 20.68 -41.95
CA LYS A 133 28.33 19.68 -42.32
C LYS A 133 27.83 18.90 -43.53
N ALA A 134 28.37 19.20 -44.70
CA ALA A 134 28.15 18.44 -45.93
C ALA A 134 29.08 17.22 -45.95
N ASN A 135 28.57 16.05 -46.37
CA ASN A 135 29.30 14.78 -46.37
C ASN A 135 29.07 14.07 -47.70
N ALA A 136 30.13 13.54 -48.31
CA ALA A 136 30.04 12.67 -49.48
C ALA A 136 31.11 11.57 -49.36
N LEU A 137 30.69 10.31 -49.44
CA LEU A 137 31.54 9.13 -49.27
C LEU A 137 32.45 9.21 -48.02
N SER A 138 33.74 9.54 -48.20
CA SER A 138 34.76 9.63 -47.15
C SER A 138 35.22 11.07 -46.84
N LYS A 139 34.62 12.10 -47.44
CA LYS A 139 34.96 13.51 -47.20
C LYS A 139 33.78 14.27 -46.58
N SER A 140 34.10 15.28 -45.77
CA SER A 140 33.10 16.19 -45.22
C SER A 140 33.64 17.61 -45.12
N GLU A 141 32.84 18.58 -45.56
CA GLU A 141 33.14 20.02 -45.45
C GLU A 141 32.18 20.68 -44.47
N ILE A 142 32.65 21.74 -43.81
CA ILE A 142 31.92 22.46 -42.76
C ILE A 142 31.87 23.95 -43.12
N ALA A 143 30.65 24.49 -43.22
CA ALA A 143 30.40 25.93 -43.22
C ALA A 143 29.69 26.31 -41.92
N SER A 144 30.16 27.35 -41.23
CA SER A 144 29.69 27.72 -39.88
C SER A 144 29.41 29.21 -39.73
N GLN A 145 28.47 29.55 -38.84
CA GLN A 145 28.16 30.93 -38.43
C GLN A 145 27.92 31.03 -36.92
N SER A 146 28.02 32.26 -36.40
CA SER A 146 27.77 32.60 -35.00
C SER A 146 26.27 32.81 -34.75
N LEU A 147 25.81 32.42 -33.57
CA LEU A 147 24.43 32.54 -33.10
C LEU A 147 24.41 33.00 -31.64
N THR A 148 23.47 33.86 -31.26
CA THR A 148 23.14 34.11 -29.86
C THR A 148 21.72 33.62 -29.58
N VAL A 149 21.55 32.85 -28.51
CA VAL A 149 20.25 32.32 -28.09
C VAL A 149 19.98 32.75 -26.65
N THR A 150 18.80 33.29 -26.38
CA THR A 150 18.29 33.56 -25.04
C THR A 150 17.22 32.52 -24.68
N ARG A 151 17.33 31.88 -23.50
CA ARG A 151 16.32 30.92 -22.99
C ARG A 151 14.91 31.53 -22.89
N PHE A 152 13.91 30.65 -22.75
CA PHE A 152 12.54 31.03 -22.40
C PHE A 152 12.47 31.96 -21.17
N GLU A 153 11.38 32.72 -21.02
CA GLU A 153 11.13 33.52 -19.81
C GLU A 153 10.67 32.62 -18.65
N THR A 154 10.04 31.47 -18.96
CA THR A 154 9.61 30.45 -17.99
C THR A 154 10.43 29.14 -18.12
N GLU A 155 10.44 28.30 -17.07
CA GLU A 155 11.17 27.03 -17.10
C GLU A 155 10.28 25.89 -17.63
N THR A 156 10.86 24.98 -18.42
CA THR A 156 10.14 23.83 -18.98
C THR A 156 9.78 22.84 -17.87
N VAL A 157 8.49 22.82 -17.50
CA VAL A 157 7.90 21.88 -16.53
C VAL A 157 8.25 20.43 -16.90
N PRO A 158 8.84 19.63 -15.98
CA PRO A 158 9.15 18.24 -16.27
C PRO A 158 7.91 17.34 -16.18
N ASP A 159 7.94 16.16 -16.80
CA ASP A 159 6.82 15.18 -16.74
C ASP A 159 6.82 14.33 -15.45
N ALA A 160 7.94 14.30 -14.74
CA ALA A 160 8.09 13.69 -13.43
C ALA A 160 9.10 14.48 -12.58
N LEU A 161 9.01 14.35 -11.26
CA LEU A 161 9.96 14.94 -10.32
C LEU A 161 10.21 13.95 -9.17
N PHE A 162 11.45 13.90 -8.70
CA PHE A 162 11.91 13.03 -7.61
C PHE A 162 12.79 13.82 -6.64
N ILE A 163 12.88 13.45 -5.37
CA ILE A 163 13.74 14.11 -4.36
C ILE A 163 14.87 13.17 -3.89
N SER A 164 16.11 13.65 -3.82
CA SER A 164 17.26 12.91 -3.29
C SER A 164 18.35 13.84 -2.77
N GLY A 165 19.12 13.35 -1.78
CA GLY A 165 20.19 14.06 -1.10
C GLY A 165 20.40 13.54 0.31
N SER A 166 21.53 13.87 0.92
CA SER A 166 21.91 13.48 2.28
C SER A 166 20.89 13.85 3.36
N ALA A 167 20.02 14.84 3.13
CA ALA A 167 18.92 15.18 4.03
C ALA A 167 17.74 14.20 3.97
N THR A 168 17.58 13.42 2.90
CA THR A 168 16.39 12.60 2.64
C THR A 168 16.53 11.17 3.16
N GLU A 169 15.38 10.50 3.35
CA GLU A 169 15.26 9.10 3.80
C GLU A 169 16.02 8.07 2.93
N VAL A 170 16.38 8.46 1.70
CA VAL A 170 17.05 7.63 0.69
C VAL A 170 18.50 8.06 0.39
N GLY A 171 18.96 9.19 0.93
CA GLY A 171 20.30 9.73 0.72
C GLY A 171 20.58 10.24 -0.71
N ASP A 172 21.86 10.45 -1.01
CA ASP A 172 22.39 11.16 -2.20
C ASP A 172 22.26 10.43 -3.56
N ALA A 173 21.63 9.27 -3.63
CA ALA A 173 21.60 8.47 -4.86
C ALA A 173 20.33 8.75 -5.70
N PRO A 174 20.42 9.38 -6.90
CA PRO A 174 19.24 9.67 -7.72
C PRO A 174 18.49 8.40 -8.15
N SER A 175 19.21 7.28 -8.32
CA SER A 175 18.65 5.93 -8.55
C SER A 175 17.77 5.38 -7.42
N SER A 176 17.66 6.12 -6.32
CA SER A 176 16.81 5.82 -5.16
C SER A 176 15.95 7.01 -4.75
N ALA A 177 15.91 8.08 -5.56
CA ALA A 177 15.14 9.29 -5.30
C ALA A 177 13.64 9.00 -5.15
N ILE A 178 12.99 9.61 -4.16
CA ILE A 178 11.58 9.36 -3.86
C ILE A 178 10.71 10.14 -4.88
N PRO A 179 9.75 9.52 -5.57
CA PRO A 179 8.88 10.24 -6.51
C PRO A 179 8.01 11.28 -5.81
N MET A 180 7.85 12.43 -6.45
CA MET A 180 6.92 13.48 -6.06
C MET A 180 5.63 13.38 -6.89
N ILE A 181 4.51 13.73 -6.27
CA ILE A 181 3.17 13.67 -6.84
C ILE A 181 2.89 14.98 -7.57
N GLU A 182 2.65 14.94 -8.89
CA GLU A 182 2.09 16.10 -9.59
C GLU A 182 0.61 16.29 -9.19
N LEU A 183 0.29 17.43 -8.60
CA LEU A 183 -1.08 17.80 -8.27
C LEU A 183 -1.88 18.09 -9.56
N ARG A 184 -3.12 17.59 -9.63
CA ARG A 184 -3.95 17.65 -10.85
C ARG A 184 -5.38 18.08 -10.55
N GLY A 185 -6.04 18.64 -11.56
CA GLY A 185 -7.47 18.95 -11.51
C GLY A 185 -8.35 17.70 -11.59
N ALA A 186 -9.61 17.82 -11.19
CA ALA A 186 -10.59 16.71 -11.27
C ALA A 186 -10.89 16.26 -12.72
N ASP A 187 -10.51 17.06 -13.72
CA ASP A 187 -10.54 16.75 -15.15
C ASP A 187 -9.22 16.15 -15.68
N GLY A 188 -8.21 16.00 -14.82
CA GLY A 188 -6.86 15.54 -15.15
C GLY A 188 -5.86 16.63 -15.55
N ALA A 189 -6.27 17.91 -15.57
CA ALA A 189 -5.39 19.03 -15.93
C ALA A 189 -4.13 19.09 -15.04
N ARG A 190 -2.99 19.44 -15.65
CA ARG A 190 -1.73 19.67 -14.92
C ARG A 190 -1.83 20.98 -14.15
N THR A 191 -1.41 20.99 -12.88
CA THR A 191 -1.19 22.25 -12.15
C THR A 191 0.27 22.72 -12.20
N ASN A 192 1.19 21.88 -12.70
CA ASN A 192 2.64 22.09 -12.69
C ASN A 192 3.24 22.25 -11.27
N ILE A 193 2.51 21.82 -10.24
CA ILE A 193 2.95 21.78 -8.84
C ILE A 193 3.19 20.32 -8.46
N PHE A 194 4.38 20.01 -7.96
CA PHE A 194 4.75 18.70 -7.43
C PHE A 194 4.81 18.76 -5.90
N GLU A 195 4.28 17.72 -5.23
CA GLU A 195 4.20 17.61 -3.77
C GLU A 195 4.81 16.28 -3.27
N ILE A 196 5.45 16.30 -2.11
CA ILE A 196 5.82 15.07 -1.38
C ILE A 196 5.72 15.29 0.14
N HIS A 197 5.51 14.20 0.88
CA HIS A 197 5.50 14.19 2.34
C HIS A 197 6.61 13.27 2.87
N THR A 198 7.77 13.79 3.29
CA THR A 198 8.94 12.98 3.72
C THR A 198 9.64 13.57 4.94
N SER A 199 10.44 12.78 5.65
CA SER A 199 11.34 13.32 6.69
C SER A 199 12.64 13.88 6.12
N LEU A 200 13.15 14.92 6.77
CA LEU A 200 14.42 15.56 6.47
C LEU A 200 15.34 15.59 7.71
N GLU A 201 16.65 15.46 7.50
CA GLU A 201 17.68 15.62 8.54
C GLU A 201 18.38 16.98 8.46
N SER A 202 18.62 17.61 9.61
CA SER A 202 19.12 18.98 9.70
C SER A 202 20.63 19.11 9.42
N GLY A 203 21.00 20.18 8.73
CA GLY A 203 22.39 20.49 8.35
C GLY A 203 22.85 19.80 7.06
N GLU A 204 22.05 18.89 6.53
CA GLU A 204 22.23 18.23 5.24
C GLU A 204 21.37 18.91 4.13
N SER A 205 21.41 18.39 2.90
CA SER A 205 20.72 19.02 1.75
C SER A 205 20.16 18.02 0.73
N PHE A 206 19.36 18.52 -0.22
CA PHE A 206 18.78 17.74 -1.32
C PHE A 206 18.63 18.54 -2.62
N ASN A 207 18.37 17.85 -3.72
CA ASN A 207 17.86 18.43 -4.97
C ASN A 207 16.60 17.69 -5.42
N PHE A 208 15.86 18.32 -6.32
CA PHE A 208 14.84 17.64 -7.11
C PHE A 208 15.44 17.18 -8.45
N TYR A 209 15.06 16.02 -8.96
CA TYR A 209 15.56 15.41 -10.20
C TYR A 209 14.39 15.08 -11.14
N THR A 210 14.58 15.19 -12.45
CA THR A 210 13.53 14.83 -13.44
C THR A 210 13.39 13.32 -13.65
N GLU A 211 14.44 12.56 -13.34
CA GLU A 211 14.53 11.10 -13.53
C GLU A 211 15.37 10.48 -12.39
N GLN A 212 15.21 9.17 -12.16
CA GLN A 212 16.02 8.41 -11.19
C GLN A 212 17.39 8.00 -11.79
N ASP A 213 18.10 8.94 -12.41
CA ASP A 213 19.41 8.71 -13.04
C ASP A 213 20.47 9.75 -12.62
N ALA A 214 21.74 9.36 -12.64
CA ALA A 214 22.86 10.22 -12.24
C ALA A 214 23.17 11.35 -13.25
N GLY A 215 22.68 11.26 -14.49
CA GLY A 215 22.74 12.31 -15.51
C GLY A 215 21.43 13.09 -15.66
N ALA A 216 20.43 12.88 -14.80
CA ALA A 216 19.15 13.58 -14.87
C ALA A 216 19.29 15.09 -14.65
N ARG A 217 18.45 15.89 -15.32
CA ARG A 217 18.31 17.32 -15.04
C ARG A 217 17.80 17.49 -13.61
N PHE A 218 18.36 18.46 -12.89
CA PHE A 218 18.05 18.67 -11.47
C PHE A 218 17.75 20.14 -11.17
N PHE A 219 16.93 20.36 -10.14
CA PHE A 219 16.56 21.66 -9.62
C PHE A 219 17.03 21.77 -8.17
N GLY A 220 17.79 22.82 -7.91
CA GLY A 220 18.17 23.25 -6.57
C GLY A 220 17.47 24.56 -6.23
N GLY A 221 17.95 25.25 -5.20
CA GLY A 221 17.33 26.51 -4.79
C GLY A 221 17.87 27.07 -3.48
N ASN A 222 17.41 28.26 -3.13
CA ASN A 222 17.65 28.87 -1.83
C ASN A 222 16.49 29.80 -1.45
N SER A 223 16.13 29.84 -0.16
CA SER A 223 15.08 30.72 0.38
C SER A 223 13.71 30.67 -0.34
N GLY A 224 13.40 29.53 -0.98
CA GLY A 224 12.15 29.29 -1.71
C GLY A 224 12.19 29.58 -3.21
N GLU A 225 13.32 30.01 -3.77
CA GLU A 225 13.56 30.18 -5.21
C GLU A 225 14.02 28.85 -5.84
N LEU A 226 13.29 28.33 -6.85
CA LEU A 226 13.59 27.05 -7.53
C LEU A 226 14.36 27.31 -8.83
N LEU A 227 15.56 26.74 -8.97
CA LEU A 227 16.47 27.02 -10.08
C LEU A 227 17.00 25.74 -10.75
N ASN A 228 16.96 25.69 -12.08
CA ASN A 228 17.60 24.67 -12.90
C ASN A 228 19.11 24.64 -12.62
N ALA A 229 19.68 23.46 -12.35
CA ALA A 229 21.06 23.30 -11.90
C ALA A 229 21.47 24.17 -10.67
N GLY A 230 20.50 24.53 -9.83
CA GLY A 230 20.69 25.35 -8.64
C GLY A 230 21.54 24.70 -7.53
N ASN A 231 21.85 25.46 -6.48
CA ASN A 231 22.54 24.91 -5.30
C ASN A 231 21.63 23.92 -4.54
N PRO A 232 22.19 22.88 -3.87
CA PRO A 232 21.40 21.99 -3.02
C PRO A 232 20.59 22.73 -1.96
N ILE A 233 19.32 22.38 -1.86
CA ILE A 233 18.37 22.95 -0.90
C ILE A 233 18.67 22.35 0.48
N ALA A 234 19.03 23.21 1.44
CA ALA A 234 19.28 22.79 2.82
C ALA A 234 17.96 22.46 3.54
N ALA A 235 17.97 21.41 4.36
CA ALA A 235 16.84 21.08 5.24
C ALA A 235 16.67 22.15 6.34
N PRO A 236 15.43 22.62 6.66
CA PRO A 236 15.24 23.70 7.64
C PRO A 236 15.58 23.28 9.08
N GLU A 237 15.04 22.14 9.52
CA GLU A 237 15.38 21.43 10.75
C GLU A 237 15.03 19.93 10.59
N THR A 238 15.31 19.10 11.59
CA THR A 238 15.02 17.66 11.54
C THR A 238 13.53 17.41 11.77
N GLY A 239 12.89 16.62 10.91
CA GLY A 239 11.49 16.21 11.06
C GLY A 239 10.76 16.03 9.74
N GLU A 240 9.45 15.81 9.83
CA GLU A 240 8.57 15.54 8.70
C GLU A 240 8.07 16.82 8.01
N TYR A 241 8.02 16.81 6.68
CA TYR A 241 7.60 17.95 5.86
C TYR A 241 6.70 17.53 4.70
N ARG A 242 5.67 18.35 4.44
CA ARG A 242 5.15 18.54 3.09
C ARG A 242 6.10 19.49 2.36
N ILE A 243 6.62 19.08 1.23
CA ILE A 243 7.47 19.88 0.34
C ILE A 243 6.72 20.08 -0.97
N ARG A 244 6.63 21.31 -1.48
CA ARG A 244 6.11 21.59 -2.82
C ARG A 244 7.16 22.25 -3.70
N ALA A 245 7.12 21.95 -4.99
CA ALA A 245 7.83 22.65 -6.06
C ALA A 245 6.79 23.13 -7.10
N ASP A 246 6.74 24.44 -7.35
CA ASP A 246 5.77 25.09 -8.25
C ASP A 246 6.51 25.70 -9.44
N PHE A 247 6.36 25.07 -10.62
CA PHE A 247 7.03 25.53 -11.84
C PHE A 247 6.34 26.74 -12.50
N ASN A 248 5.10 27.07 -12.13
CA ASN A 248 4.44 28.28 -12.65
C ASN A 248 5.07 29.54 -12.05
N ASN A 249 5.49 29.46 -10.78
CA ASN A 249 6.10 30.57 -10.04
C ASN A 249 7.63 30.43 -9.88
N SER A 250 8.21 29.29 -10.28
CA SER A 250 9.62 28.93 -10.03
C SER A 250 9.99 29.01 -8.55
N THR A 251 9.16 28.41 -7.70
CA THR A 251 9.33 28.41 -6.24
C THR A 251 9.29 27.01 -5.64
N TYR A 252 9.77 26.89 -4.40
CA TYR A 252 9.53 25.73 -3.54
C TYR A 252 9.14 26.18 -2.13
N GLU A 253 8.34 25.39 -1.43
CA GLU A 253 7.92 25.66 -0.05
C GLU A 253 8.03 24.43 0.87
N PHE A 254 8.18 24.70 2.16
CA PHE A 254 8.15 23.71 3.23
C PHE A 254 6.97 24.01 4.17
N LEU A 255 6.15 22.99 4.45
CA LEU A 255 5.23 22.96 5.58
C LEU A 255 5.63 21.78 6.48
N LYS A 256 6.11 22.09 7.70
CA LYS A 256 6.43 21.04 8.68
C LYS A 256 5.16 20.34 9.15
N ILE A 257 5.24 19.02 9.35
CA ILE A 257 4.16 18.16 9.81
C ILE A 257 4.55 17.59 11.19
N ASP A 258 4.34 18.37 12.26
CA ASP A 258 4.57 17.89 13.63
C ASP A 258 3.63 16.72 14.01
N LYS A 259 2.53 16.53 13.27
CA LYS A 259 1.63 15.36 13.28
C LYS A 259 0.62 15.39 12.14
N TRP A 260 0.17 14.23 11.69
CA TRP A 260 -1.19 14.05 11.15
C TRP A 260 -2.07 13.46 12.25
N SER A 261 -3.30 13.95 12.40
CA SER A 261 -4.29 13.42 13.34
C SER A 261 -5.60 13.06 12.63
N ILE A 262 -6.36 12.11 13.16
CA ILE A 262 -7.79 12.00 12.83
C ILE A 262 -8.63 12.86 13.78
N VAL A 263 -9.72 13.43 13.24
CA VAL A 263 -10.67 14.31 13.96
C VAL A 263 -12.08 14.05 13.47
N GLY A 264 -13.06 13.85 14.36
CA GLY A 264 -14.44 13.55 13.95
C GLY A 264 -15.33 13.11 15.11
N ASN A 265 -16.61 12.82 14.84
CA ASN A 265 -17.56 12.37 15.87
C ASN A 265 -17.38 10.89 16.31
N VAL A 266 -16.26 10.28 15.90
CA VAL A 266 -15.88 8.89 16.18
C VAL A 266 -14.68 8.75 17.13
N ILE A 267 -14.16 9.84 17.70
CA ILE A 267 -13.04 9.82 18.65
C ILE A 267 -13.43 10.55 19.95
N ASP A 268 -12.70 10.29 21.04
CA ASP A 268 -12.88 11.06 22.29
C ASP A 268 -12.66 12.57 22.04
N GLY A 269 -13.50 13.39 22.68
CA GLY A 269 -13.63 14.82 22.40
C GLY A 269 -14.35 15.20 21.10
N GLY A 270 -14.71 14.23 20.24
CA GLY A 270 -15.42 14.45 18.98
C GLY A 270 -14.66 15.36 18.01
N TRP A 271 -15.36 16.32 17.39
CA TRP A 271 -14.74 17.37 16.56
C TRP A 271 -13.82 18.34 17.33
N GLY A 272 -13.83 18.30 18.67
CA GLY A 272 -12.84 18.97 19.52
C GLY A 272 -11.64 18.08 19.90
N GLY A 273 -11.67 16.79 19.57
CA GLY A 273 -10.59 15.83 19.77
C GLY A 273 -9.48 15.95 18.72
N ASP A 274 -8.42 15.18 18.93
CA ASP A 274 -7.28 15.09 18.02
C ASP A 274 -6.46 13.82 18.35
N VAL A 275 -6.55 12.79 17.50
CA VAL A 275 -5.81 11.53 17.71
C VAL A 275 -4.66 11.40 16.70
N PRO A 276 -3.38 11.51 17.12
CA PRO A 276 -2.25 11.54 16.20
C PRO A 276 -1.85 10.16 15.64
N LEU A 277 -1.55 10.15 14.35
CA LEU A 277 -0.88 9.07 13.64
C LEU A 277 0.64 9.21 13.77
N GLN A 278 1.36 8.10 13.92
CA GLN A 278 2.83 8.09 13.97
C GLN A 278 3.41 7.91 12.56
N TYR A 279 4.49 8.62 12.24
CA TYR A 279 5.16 8.51 10.95
C TYR A 279 5.89 7.16 10.81
N GLN A 280 5.84 6.57 9.61
CA GLN A 280 6.41 5.25 9.28
C GLN A 280 7.50 5.33 8.19
N GLY A 281 7.85 6.54 7.72
CA GLY A 281 8.71 6.77 6.55
C GLY A 281 7.93 6.70 5.22
N ASN A 282 8.55 7.11 4.12
CA ASN A 282 8.04 6.95 2.74
C ASN A 282 6.60 7.48 2.55
N SER A 283 6.30 8.66 3.08
CA SER A 283 4.98 9.30 3.02
C SER A 283 3.82 8.57 3.73
N VAL A 284 4.09 7.62 4.65
CA VAL A 284 3.05 6.87 5.38
C VAL A 284 3.00 7.24 6.87
N TRP A 285 1.78 7.45 7.39
CA TRP A 285 1.49 7.60 8.82
C TRP A 285 0.50 6.53 9.27
N SER A 286 0.65 5.97 10.48
CA SER A 286 -0.39 5.11 11.08
C SER A 286 -0.40 5.11 12.60
N SER A 287 -1.55 4.74 13.17
CA SER A 287 -1.74 4.49 14.61
C SER A 287 -2.85 3.46 14.83
N SER A 288 -2.78 2.74 15.94
CA SER A 288 -3.94 2.06 16.54
C SER A 288 -4.82 3.09 17.23
N VAL A 289 -6.11 3.15 16.87
CA VAL A 289 -7.07 4.14 17.40
C VAL A 289 -8.36 3.45 17.83
N THR A 290 -8.87 3.80 19.02
CA THR A 290 -10.21 3.40 19.47
C THR A 290 -11.24 4.38 18.93
N LEU A 291 -12.11 3.90 18.04
CA LEU A 291 -13.27 4.62 17.54
C LEU A 291 -14.48 4.38 18.47
N VAL A 292 -15.14 5.46 18.87
CA VAL A 292 -16.21 5.50 19.90
C VAL A 292 -17.39 6.35 19.43
N ASP A 293 -18.57 6.20 20.02
CA ASP A 293 -19.67 7.14 19.76
C ASP A 293 -19.55 8.40 20.64
N ALA A 294 -18.92 9.45 20.10
CA ALA A 294 -18.77 10.72 20.79
C ALA A 294 -19.98 11.65 20.65
N GLU A 295 -20.90 11.37 19.73
CA GLU A 295 -22.14 12.14 19.51
C GLU A 295 -23.37 11.21 19.42
N PRO A 296 -23.81 10.63 20.56
CA PRO A 296 -24.88 9.62 20.56
C PRO A 296 -26.19 10.14 19.98
N GLY A 297 -26.66 9.49 18.91
CA GLY A 297 -27.86 9.84 18.16
C GLY A 297 -27.60 10.49 16.79
N GLU A 298 -26.37 10.94 16.51
CA GLU A 298 -25.94 11.25 15.14
C GLU A 298 -25.67 9.93 14.40
N ALA A 299 -26.27 9.74 13.22
CA ALA A 299 -26.13 8.49 12.47
C ALA A 299 -24.83 8.44 11.64
N ASP A 300 -24.39 9.59 11.14
CA ASP A 300 -23.28 9.71 10.18
C ASP A 300 -21.94 9.73 10.93
N LYS A 301 -21.45 8.55 11.32
CA LYS A 301 -20.15 8.33 11.98
C LYS A 301 -19.01 8.58 10.99
N ARG A 302 -18.15 9.56 11.25
CA ARG A 302 -17.13 10.03 10.30
C ARG A 302 -15.96 10.80 10.92
N PHE A 303 -14.85 10.89 10.20
CA PHE A 303 -13.68 11.70 10.55
C PHE A 303 -12.99 12.33 9.33
N ILE A 304 -12.02 13.21 9.57
CA ILE A 304 -11.09 13.79 8.58
C ILE A 304 -9.65 13.58 9.06
N PHE A 305 -8.68 13.69 8.14
CA PHE A 305 -7.27 13.82 8.54
C PHE A 305 -6.90 15.31 8.60
N ARG A 306 -6.20 15.73 9.65
CA ARG A 306 -5.80 17.12 9.91
C ARG A 306 -4.34 17.18 10.34
N ALA A 307 -3.50 17.95 9.66
CA ALA A 307 -2.10 18.14 10.07
C ALA A 307 -2.01 19.18 11.19
N ASN A 308 -1.08 19.02 12.13
CA ASN A 308 -0.67 19.98 13.16
C ASN A 308 -1.78 20.47 14.13
N GLY A 309 -3.03 20.05 13.96
CA GLY A 309 -4.21 20.68 14.60
C GLY A 309 -4.84 21.82 13.79
N ASP A 310 -4.33 22.09 12.59
CA ASP A 310 -4.70 23.22 11.73
C ASP A 310 -5.82 22.87 10.74
N TRP A 311 -6.89 23.67 10.71
CA TRP A 311 -8.03 23.45 9.83
C TRP A 311 -7.78 23.86 8.38
N ASP A 312 -6.75 24.66 8.10
CA ASP A 312 -6.34 25.00 6.73
C ASP A 312 -5.52 23.86 6.07
N VAL A 313 -5.13 22.84 6.85
CA VAL A 313 -4.33 21.67 6.41
C VAL A 313 -5.09 20.35 6.67
N VAL A 314 -6.23 20.21 6.01
CA VAL A 314 -7.12 19.05 6.08
C VAL A 314 -7.02 18.20 4.79
N LEU A 315 -7.11 16.88 4.93
CA LEU A 315 -7.44 15.93 3.85
C LEU A 315 -8.84 15.37 4.07
N LYS A 316 -9.63 15.30 2.99
CA LYS A 316 -10.97 14.70 2.95
C LYS A 316 -11.05 13.62 1.87
N ARG A 317 -12.06 12.76 1.97
CA ARG A 317 -12.30 11.71 0.97
C ARG A 317 -12.85 12.35 -0.30
N ILE A 318 -12.32 11.93 -1.45
CA ILE A 318 -12.90 12.26 -2.75
C ILE A 318 -14.27 11.58 -2.83
N GLN A 319 -15.33 12.35 -3.09
CA GLN A 319 -16.71 11.90 -2.93
C GLN A 319 -17.03 10.70 -3.83
N GLY A 320 -17.49 9.60 -3.20
CA GLY A 320 -17.82 8.37 -3.90
C GLY A 320 -16.63 7.48 -4.28
N SER A 321 -15.40 7.87 -3.92
CA SER A 321 -14.25 6.95 -3.92
C SER A 321 -14.37 5.94 -2.77
N THR A 322 -13.62 4.84 -2.84
CA THR A 322 -13.53 3.88 -1.73
C THR A 322 -12.80 4.53 -0.54
N ASN A 323 -11.59 5.02 -0.80
CA ASN A 323 -10.64 5.47 0.22
C ASN A 323 -9.64 6.54 -0.29
N GLU A 324 -9.93 7.21 -1.40
CA GLU A 324 -9.04 8.21 -2.00
C GLU A 324 -9.19 9.55 -1.30
N LEU A 325 -8.07 10.23 -1.05
CA LEU A 325 -7.98 11.48 -0.30
C LEU A 325 -7.43 12.61 -1.16
N ILE A 326 -7.84 13.83 -0.84
CA ILE A 326 -7.24 15.06 -1.35
C ILE A 326 -7.31 16.18 -0.30
N SER A 327 -6.42 17.17 -0.41
CA SER A 327 -6.48 18.33 0.48
C SER A 327 -7.75 19.13 0.25
N GLU A 328 -8.43 19.55 1.33
CA GLU A 328 -9.75 20.18 1.23
C GLU A 328 -9.71 21.52 0.46
N SER A 329 -8.70 22.37 0.71
CA SER A 329 -8.52 23.63 -0.02
C SER A 329 -8.28 23.38 -1.51
N PHE A 330 -7.27 22.57 -1.85
CA PHE A 330 -6.95 22.21 -3.23
C PHE A 330 -8.13 21.54 -3.95
N GLY A 331 -8.82 20.60 -3.30
CA GLY A 331 -9.95 19.87 -3.87
C GLY A 331 -11.12 20.77 -4.22
N ASN A 332 -11.49 21.70 -3.33
CA ASN A 332 -12.52 22.71 -3.60
C ASN A 332 -12.14 23.63 -4.78
N ASP A 333 -10.90 24.11 -4.82
CA ASP A 333 -10.42 25.01 -5.88
C ASP A 333 -10.28 24.31 -7.25
N ASN A 334 -10.05 22.98 -7.26
CA ASN A 334 -9.80 22.18 -8.46
C ASN A 334 -10.96 21.24 -8.87
N GLY A 335 -12.17 21.50 -8.35
CA GLY A 335 -13.42 20.90 -8.83
C GLY A 335 -13.75 19.49 -8.31
N TYR A 336 -13.09 19.03 -7.24
CA TYR A 336 -13.39 17.75 -6.60
C TYR A 336 -14.65 17.86 -5.72
N GLY A 337 -15.52 16.84 -5.77
CA GLY A 337 -16.49 16.60 -4.71
C GLY A 337 -15.78 16.01 -3.49
N LEU A 338 -16.09 16.48 -2.29
CA LEU A 338 -15.43 16.08 -1.04
C LEU A 338 -16.44 15.62 0.00
N GLU A 339 -16.04 14.64 0.82
CA GLU A 339 -16.80 14.16 1.98
C GLU A 339 -15.87 13.74 3.12
N ASP A 340 -16.39 13.70 4.34
CA ASP A 340 -15.66 13.14 5.50
C ASP A 340 -15.51 11.61 5.33
N VAL A 341 -14.46 11.02 5.90
CA VAL A 341 -14.23 9.56 5.89
C VAL A 341 -15.31 8.86 6.74
N PRO A 342 -16.18 8.02 6.16
CA PRO A 342 -17.22 7.33 6.90
C PRO A 342 -16.68 6.13 7.67
N VAL A 343 -17.27 5.85 8.83
CA VAL A 343 -16.93 4.72 9.71
C VAL A 343 -18.15 3.81 9.82
N ALA A 344 -17.99 2.54 9.44
CA ALA A 344 -19.06 1.55 9.52
C ALA A 344 -19.23 0.97 10.93
N GLU A 345 -18.12 0.76 11.65
CA GLU A 345 -18.08 0.05 12.93
C GLU A 345 -17.15 0.74 13.94
N LEU A 346 -17.51 0.64 15.22
CA LEU A 346 -16.75 1.19 16.35
C LEU A 346 -15.92 0.09 17.01
N GLY A 347 -14.87 0.45 17.75
CA GLY A 347 -13.87 -0.49 18.27
C GLY A 347 -12.45 0.02 18.04
N ARG A 348 -11.43 -0.83 18.24
CA ARG A 348 -10.02 -0.48 18.03
C ARG A 348 -9.57 -0.93 16.63
N TRP A 349 -9.10 0.05 15.85
CA TRP A 349 -8.71 -0.12 14.45
C TRP A 349 -7.30 0.39 14.23
N HIS A 350 -6.53 -0.28 13.37
CA HIS A 350 -5.31 0.29 12.81
C HIS A 350 -5.70 1.19 11.65
N ILE A 351 -5.35 2.48 11.75
CA ILE A 351 -5.65 3.49 10.73
C ILE A 351 -4.34 3.93 10.11
N THR A 352 -4.25 3.78 8.79
CA THR A 352 -3.10 4.20 7.97
C THR A 352 -3.53 5.31 7.02
N LEU A 353 -2.69 6.33 6.91
CA LEU A 353 -2.74 7.41 5.93
C LEU A 353 -1.52 7.25 5.01
N ASP A 354 -1.76 7.04 3.72
CA ASP A 354 -0.73 6.82 2.70
C ASP A 354 -0.72 7.99 1.70
N LEU A 355 0.34 8.80 1.76
CA LEU A 355 0.57 9.96 0.90
C LEU A 355 1.67 9.68 -0.15
N SER A 356 1.97 8.41 -0.44
CA SER A 356 3.03 8.00 -1.38
C SER A 356 2.56 7.86 -2.83
N ALA A 357 1.26 7.66 -3.04
CA ALA A 357 0.65 7.42 -4.35
C ALA A 357 0.08 8.72 -4.98
N PRO A 358 0.03 8.84 -6.33
CA PRO A 358 -0.48 10.04 -7.02
C PRO A 358 -1.89 10.48 -6.62
N THR A 359 -2.73 9.52 -6.19
CA THR A 359 -3.92 9.80 -5.38
C THR A 359 -3.62 9.27 -3.98
N PRO A 360 -3.48 10.13 -2.95
CA PRO A 360 -3.33 9.69 -1.57
C PRO A 360 -4.52 8.84 -1.11
N THR A 361 -4.31 7.94 -0.14
CA THR A 361 -5.37 7.05 0.35
C THR A 361 -5.33 6.84 1.86
N TYR A 362 -6.36 6.18 2.41
CA TYR A 362 -6.33 5.64 3.77
C TYR A 362 -6.70 4.15 3.80
N ILE A 363 -6.34 3.49 4.91
CA ILE A 363 -6.77 2.13 5.26
C ILE A 363 -7.30 2.16 6.69
N ILE A 364 -8.42 1.47 6.92
CA ILE A 364 -8.93 1.14 8.25
C ILE A 364 -8.97 -0.39 8.30
N SER A 365 -8.30 -1.01 9.28
CA SER A 365 -8.21 -2.47 9.44
C SER A 365 -8.28 -2.86 10.92
N GLU A 366 -8.77 -4.07 11.20
CA GLU A 366 -8.96 -4.54 12.59
C GLU A 366 -7.65 -4.50 13.39
N ASP A 367 -7.65 -3.88 14.57
CA ASP A 367 -6.50 -3.96 15.48
C ASP A 367 -6.52 -5.24 16.30
N ASN A 368 -6.13 -6.33 15.65
CA ASN A 368 -5.99 -7.64 16.26
C ASN A 368 -4.69 -7.82 17.07
N SER A 369 -4.10 -6.73 17.57
CA SER A 369 -2.97 -6.79 18.50
C SER A 369 -3.32 -7.59 19.75
N ALA A 370 -2.45 -8.54 20.11
CA ALA A 370 -2.51 -9.25 21.38
C ALA A 370 -2.32 -8.28 22.56
N PRO A 371 -2.98 -8.51 23.72
CA PRO A 371 -2.72 -7.74 24.93
C PRO A 371 -1.27 -7.93 25.39
N THR A 372 -0.60 -6.83 25.74
CA THR A 372 0.80 -6.81 26.19
C THR A 372 0.96 -6.94 27.70
N GLU A 373 -0.13 -6.75 28.46
CA GLU A 373 -0.17 -6.83 29.92
C GLU A 373 -1.42 -7.57 30.39
N THR A 374 -1.32 -8.28 31.52
CA THR A 374 -2.45 -8.92 32.20
C THR A 374 -3.27 -7.86 32.96
N PRO A 375 -4.56 -7.65 32.65
CA PRO A 375 -5.38 -6.64 33.33
C PRO A 375 -5.57 -6.97 34.82
N SER A 376 -5.89 -5.97 35.64
CA SER A 376 -6.00 -6.17 37.10
C SER A 376 -7.17 -7.06 37.50
N ALA A 377 -8.33 -6.85 36.88
CA ALA A 377 -9.55 -7.66 36.91
C ALA A 377 -10.06 -7.86 35.47
N LEU A 378 -11.09 -8.70 35.28
CA LEU A 378 -11.72 -8.90 33.98
C LEU A 378 -13.21 -9.20 34.17
N TYR A 379 -14.04 -8.47 33.45
CA TYR A 379 -15.50 -8.52 33.53
C TYR A 379 -16.08 -8.85 32.16
N LEU A 380 -17.10 -9.71 32.14
CA LEU A 380 -17.86 -10.05 30.94
C LEU A 380 -19.20 -9.31 30.96
N PHE A 381 -19.54 -8.70 29.83
CA PHE A 381 -20.81 -8.05 29.57
C PHE A 381 -21.60 -8.80 28.49
N ALA A 382 -22.91 -8.63 28.46
CA ALA A 382 -23.82 -9.08 27.43
C ALA A 382 -24.80 -7.94 27.10
N ASP A 383 -24.82 -7.49 25.84
CA ASP A 383 -25.61 -6.33 25.38
C ASP A 383 -25.41 -5.09 26.28
N GLY A 384 -24.15 -4.83 26.66
CA GLY A 384 -23.76 -3.72 27.55
C GLY A 384 -24.09 -3.91 29.04
N THR A 385 -24.72 -5.03 29.44
CA THR A 385 -25.04 -5.33 30.84
C THR A 385 -23.99 -6.26 31.44
N LEU A 386 -23.46 -5.92 32.64
CA LEU A 386 -22.51 -6.77 33.36
C LEU A 386 -23.11 -8.15 33.67
N VAL A 387 -22.44 -9.21 33.23
CA VAL A 387 -22.80 -10.61 33.48
C VAL A 387 -22.07 -11.15 34.70
N THR A 388 -20.74 -11.03 34.73
CA THR A 388 -19.90 -11.59 35.79
C THR A 388 -18.49 -11.00 35.82
N GLU A 389 -17.79 -11.22 36.93
CA GLU A 389 -16.34 -11.06 37.10
C GLU A 389 -15.66 -12.43 36.94
N LEU A 390 -14.55 -12.49 36.20
CA LEU A 390 -13.80 -13.72 36.01
C LEU A 390 -12.79 -13.94 37.15
N GLN A 391 -12.64 -15.19 37.57
CA GLN A 391 -11.75 -15.58 38.66
C GLN A 391 -10.30 -15.59 38.18
N LYS A 392 -9.47 -14.72 38.76
CA LYS A 392 -8.06 -14.56 38.43
C LYS A 392 -7.16 -15.51 39.23
N ASP A 393 -6.28 -16.23 38.54
CA ASP A 393 -5.12 -16.92 39.11
C ASP A 393 -3.87 -16.63 38.26
N GLY A 394 -2.91 -15.89 38.81
CA GLY A 394 -1.76 -15.39 38.06
C GLY A 394 -2.18 -14.53 36.86
N ASP A 395 -1.82 -14.97 35.65
CA ASP A 395 -2.14 -14.33 34.37
C ASP A 395 -3.39 -14.94 33.68
N ILE A 396 -4.08 -15.88 34.36
CA ILE A 396 -5.25 -16.58 33.85
C ILE A 396 -6.53 -16.02 34.49
N PHE A 397 -7.53 -15.73 33.66
CA PHE A 397 -8.89 -15.41 34.07
C PHE A 397 -9.85 -16.52 33.64
N SER A 398 -10.58 -17.09 34.58
CA SER A 398 -11.46 -18.24 34.34
C SER A 398 -12.88 -18.03 34.84
N TYR A 399 -13.83 -18.75 34.24
CA TYR A 399 -15.19 -18.85 34.76
C TYR A 399 -15.71 -20.28 34.63
N GLY A 400 -16.73 -20.63 35.42
CA GLY A 400 -17.46 -21.90 35.29
C GLY A 400 -18.29 -21.95 34.00
N PHE A 401 -19.27 -22.85 33.94
CA PHE A 401 -20.16 -22.89 32.78
C PHE A 401 -21.03 -21.63 32.75
N LEU A 402 -21.02 -20.95 31.60
CA LEU A 402 -21.81 -19.77 31.30
C LEU A 402 -22.72 -20.04 30.10
N ASP A 403 -24.00 -19.69 30.25
CA ASP A 403 -24.99 -19.71 29.18
C ASP A 403 -24.64 -18.65 28.10
N MET A 404 -24.13 -19.08 26.94
CA MET A 404 -23.81 -18.19 25.81
C MET A 404 -24.47 -18.66 24.51
N LYS A 405 -24.96 -17.70 23.74
CA LYS A 405 -25.75 -17.95 22.53
C LYS A 405 -25.41 -16.97 21.39
N PRO A 406 -25.69 -17.33 20.13
CA PRO A 406 -25.71 -16.38 19.01
C PRO A 406 -26.64 -15.19 19.29
N GLU A 407 -26.46 -14.11 18.52
CA GLU A 407 -27.28 -12.88 18.55
C GLU A 407 -27.18 -12.01 19.82
N VAL A 408 -26.28 -12.32 20.78
CA VAL A 408 -25.98 -11.48 21.96
C VAL A 408 -24.57 -10.91 21.86
N ASN A 409 -24.42 -9.62 22.15
CA ASN A 409 -23.13 -8.93 22.09
C ASN A 409 -22.35 -9.14 23.38
N TYR A 410 -21.54 -10.20 23.44
CA TYR A 410 -20.64 -10.45 24.56
C TYR A 410 -19.34 -9.67 24.42
N THR A 411 -18.92 -8.92 25.44
CA THR A 411 -17.67 -8.14 25.44
C THR A 411 -16.93 -8.26 26.77
N LEU A 412 -15.59 -8.14 26.74
CA LEU A 412 -14.75 -8.14 27.94
C LEU A 412 -14.23 -6.73 28.23
N ASN A 413 -14.12 -6.37 29.50
CA ASN A 413 -13.53 -5.11 29.97
C ASN A 413 -12.75 -5.32 31.27
N GLU A 414 -11.68 -4.54 31.51
CA GLU A 414 -10.95 -4.57 32.78
C GLU A 414 -11.67 -3.85 33.95
N ALA A 415 -12.70 -3.06 33.66
CA ALA A 415 -13.47 -2.27 34.63
C ALA A 415 -14.95 -2.74 34.74
N GLN A 416 -15.47 -2.74 35.96
CA GLN A 416 -16.81 -3.26 36.28
C GLN A 416 -17.97 -2.44 35.66
N ASP A 417 -17.71 -1.20 35.27
CA ASP A 417 -18.66 -0.29 34.60
C ASP A 417 -18.48 -0.23 33.07
N GLY A 418 -17.51 -0.98 32.52
CA GLY A 418 -17.21 -0.99 31.09
C GLY A 418 -16.36 0.18 30.60
N SER A 419 -15.79 1.00 31.50
CA SER A 419 -15.03 2.21 31.13
C SER A 419 -13.52 2.00 30.86
N GLY A 420 -12.98 0.81 31.15
CA GLY A 420 -11.56 0.50 30.98
C GLY A 420 -11.23 -0.06 29.59
N ASN A 421 -10.02 -0.60 29.43
CA ASN A 421 -9.61 -1.33 28.22
C ASN A 421 -10.56 -2.52 27.94
N THR A 422 -10.94 -2.67 26.67
CA THR A 422 -11.73 -3.80 26.16
C THR A 422 -10.85 -4.91 25.59
N PHE A 423 -11.36 -6.14 25.65
CA PHE A 423 -10.71 -7.31 25.05
C PHE A 423 -11.69 -8.14 24.23
N SER A 424 -11.15 -8.86 23.26
CA SER A 424 -11.88 -9.63 22.25
C SER A 424 -11.18 -10.96 22.01
N ILE A 425 -11.78 -11.80 21.16
CA ILE A 425 -11.15 -13.03 20.68
C ILE A 425 -10.98 -13.02 19.17
N LEU A 426 -10.01 -13.80 18.68
CA LEU A 426 -9.83 -14.07 17.26
C LEU A 426 -10.69 -15.28 16.86
N GLY A 427 -11.78 -15.03 16.12
CA GLY A 427 -12.75 -16.04 15.71
C GLY A 427 -13.96 -16.15 16.64
N SER A 428 -14.52 -17.36 16.76
CA SER A 428 -15.79 -17.62 17.45
C SER A 428 -15.70 -18.80 18.43
N LEU A 429 -16.63 -18.82 19.40
CA LEU A 429 -16.90 -19.98 20.26
C LEU A 429 -17.93 -20.90 19.60
N GLY A 430 -17.83 -22.21 19.81
CA GLY A 430 -18.88 -23.15 19.37
C GLY A 430 -18.79 -23.63 17.92
N GLN A 431 -17.61 -23.52 17.28
CA GLN A 431 -17.35 -24.02 15.93
C GLN A 431 -17.91 -25.45 15.77
N PRO A 432 -18.93 -25.67 14.90
CA PRO A 432 -19.99 -26.67 15.14
C PRO A 432 -19.64 -28.14 14.81
N ASP A 433 -18.39 -28.44 14.45
CA ASP A 433 -18.02 -29.69 13.75
C ASP A 433 -17.49 -30.79 14.70
N SER A 434 -18.12 -30.96 15.87
CA SER A 434 -17.70 -31.90 16.91
C SER A 434 -18.82 -32.85 17.36
N GLU A 435 -18.63 -34.13 17.07
CA GLU A 435 -19.39 -35.27 17.65
C GLU A 435 -18.85 -35.73 19.01
N ASN A 436 -17.81 -35.06 19.53
CA ASN A 436 -17.28 -35.36 20.86
C ASN A 436 -18.25 -34.89 21.95
N ASP A 437 -18.35 -35.70 23.01
CA ASP A 437 -19.16 -35.36 24.19
C ASP A 437 -18.63 -34.10 24.87
N ARG A 438 -17.31 -33.98 25.05
CA ARG A 438 -16.65 -32.72 25.42
C ARG A 438 -16.04 -32.08 24.18
N VAL A 439 -16.47 -30.88 23.84
CA VAL A 439 -15.92 -30.06 22.76
C VAL A 439 -14.95 -29.07 23.36
N ILE A 440 -13.73 -28.99 22.82
CA ILE A 440 -12.67 -28.10 23.32
C ILE A 440 -12.15 -27.27 22.15
N GLY A 441 -11.99 -25.97 22.35
CA GLY A 441 -11.43 -25.05 21.37
C GLY A 441 -10.48 -24.02 21.97
N THR A 442 -9.82 -23.28 21.08
CA THR A 442 -8.84 -22.24 21.42
C THR A 442 -9.01 -21.05 20.50
N ALA A 443 -8.87 -19.83 21.03
CA ALA A 443 -8.86 -18.59 20.26
C ALA A 443 -7.72 -17.69 20.75
N GLY A 444 -7.19 -16.82 19.89
CA GLY A 444 -6.32 -15.74 20.36
C GLY A 444 -7.11 -14.68 21.12
N ILE A 445 -6.50 -13.99 22.07
CA ILE A 445 -7.04 -12.80 22.73
C ILE A 445 -6.50 -11.57 21.99
N SER A 446 -7.36 -10.60 21.67
CA SER A 446 -6.96 -9.35 21.04
C SER A 446 -7.53 -8.13 21.77
N THR A 447 -7.02 -6.96 21.41
CA THR A 447 -7.43 -5.64 21.94
C THR A 447 -8.38 -4.90 20.99
N SER A 448 -9.01 -5.59 20.03
CA SER A 448 -9.87 -4.96 19.02
C SER A 448 -11.18 -4.39 19.60
N GLY A 449 -11.64 -4.88 20.74
CA GLY A 449 -12.88 -4.43 21.40
C GLY A 449 -14.17 -4.89 20.72
N LEU A 450 -14.08 -5.65 19.62
CA LEU A 450 -15.20 -6.27 18.93
C LEU A 450 -15.89 -7.36 19.80
N PRO A 451 -17.20 -7.60 19.65
CA PRO A 451 -17.91 -8.64 20.38
C PRO A 451 -17.36 -10.06 20.12
N ILE A 452 -17.46 -10.92 21.13
CA ILE A 452 -17.13 -12.35 21.05
C ILE A 452 -18.20 -13.05 20.19
N GLY A 453 -17.80 -13.58 19.03
CA GLY A 453 -18.67 -14.38 18.17
C GLY A 453 -19.03 -15.73 18.80
N ILE A 454 -20.31 -16.12 18.70
CA ILE A 454 -20.84 -17.40 19.20
C ILE A 454 -21.57 -18.11 18.05
N ASP A 455 -21.10 -19.29 17.67
CA ASP A 455 -21.67 -20.10 16.58
C ASP A 455 -22.77 -21.06 17.06
N GLU A 456 -22.61 -21.64 18.26
CA GLU A 456 -23.57 -22.59 18.87
C GLU A 456 -24.08 -22.06 20.22
N ASN A 457 -25.38 -22.18 20.48
CA ASN A 457 -25.96 -21.95 21.80
C ASN A 457 -25.53 -23.08 22.74
N GLN A 458 -24.68 -22.80 23.74
CA GLN A 458 -24.10 -23.79 24.65
C GLN A 458 -23.75 -23.19 26.02
N ALA A 459 -23.52 -24.07 26.99
CA ALA A 459 -22.97 -23.71 28.29
C ALA A 459 -21.43 -23.85 28.27
N TYR A 460 -20.71 -22.73 28.09
CA TYR A 460 -19.25 -22.70 27.90
C TYR A 460 -18.49 -22.50 29.22
N ARG A 461 -17.45 -23.29 29.45
CA ARG A 461 -16.38 -22.99 30.41
C ARG A 461 -15.27 -22.22 29.67
N LEU A 462 -14.79 -21.13 30.27
CA LEU A 462 -13.82 -20.20 29.65
C LEU A 462 -12.58 -20.04 30.54
N SER A 463 -11.40 -19.96 29.92
CA SER A 463 -10.12 -19.70 30.59
C SER A 463 -9.16 -18.92 29.67
N PHE A 464 -9.06 -17.62 29.93
CA PHE A 464 -8.24 -16.64 29.20
C PHE A 464 -6.86 -16.51 29.85
N ASP A 465 -5.79 -16.93 29.16
CA ASP A 465 -4.41 -16.74 29.58
C ASP A 465 -3.79 -15.52 28.87
N PHE A 466 -3.50 -14.46 29.62
CA PHE A 466 -2.91 -13.24 29.09
C PHE A 466 -1.39 -13.36 28.88
N SER A 467 -0.71 -14.30 29.53
CA SER A 467 0.73 -14.53 29.33
C SER A 467 1.04 -15.17 27.97
N THR A 468 0.06 -15.86 27.37
CA THR A 468 0.12 -16.44 26.02
C THR A 468 -0.92 -15.85 25.06
N ALA A 469 -1.64 -14.80 25.47
CA ALA A 469 -2.74 -14.18 24.73
C ALA A 469 -3.72 -15.21 24.12
N THR A 470 -4.12 -16.21 24.90
CA THR A 470 -4.90 -17.37 24.42
C THR A 470 -6.12 -17.63 25.31
N LEU A 471 -7.32 -17.64 24.71
CA LEU A 471 -8.50 -18.25 25.31
C LEU A 471 -8.47 -19.75 25.04
N THR A 472 -8.68 -20.54 26.09
CA THR A 472 -9.12 -21.94 26.01
C THR A 472 -10.58 -22.03 26.45
N TRP A 473 -11.41 -22.77 25.71
CA TRP A 473 -12.83 -22.93 26.00
C TRP A 473 -13.28 -24.38 25.83
N ASP A 474 -14.29 -24.81 26.59
CA ASP A 474 -14.92 -26.11 26.39
C ASP A 474 -16.40 -26.17 26.81
N TYR A 475 -17.19 -27.00 26.13
CA TYR A 475 -18.60 -27.28 26.45
C TYR A 475 -18.92 -28.77 26.32
N TYR A 476 -20.10 -29.18 26.80
CA TYR A 476 -20.49 -30.59 26.93
C TYR A 476 -21.82 -30.90 26.22
N ASN A 477 -21.75 -31.78 25.23
CA ASN A 477 -22.88 -32.36 24.50
C ASN A 477 -23.49 -33.51 25.33
N PHE A 478 -24.57 -33.24 26.05
CA PHE A 478 -25.25 -34.28 26.82
C PHE A 478 -25.98 -35.28 25.93
N LYS A 479 -25.83 -36.56 26.28
CA LYS A 479 -26.48 -37.69 25.60
C LYS A 479 -27.40 -38.43 26.57
N LEU A 480 -28.62 -38.73 26.12
CA LEU A 480 -29.49 -39.72 26.73
C LEU A 480 -29.05 -41.12 26.26
N PHE A 481 -28.40 -41.86 27.16
CA PHE A 481 -28.09 -43.27 27.00
C PHE A 481 -29.33 -44.09 27.34
N HIS A 482 -29.67 -45.11 26.54
CA HIS A 482 -30.86 -45.95 26.77
C HIS A 482 -30.60 -47.41 26.34
N TRP A 483 -30.79 -48.39 27.23
CA TRP A 483 -30.35 -49.77 26.99
C TRP A 483 -31.00 -50.86 27.86
N ASN A 484 -31.05 -52.08 27.31
CA ASN A 484 -31.18 -53.33 28.07
C ASN A 484 -29.85 -54.10 28.15
N ASP A 485 -29.11 -54.17 27.05
CA ASP A 485 -27.74 -54.66 26.94
C ASP A 485 -26.80 -53.48 26.66
N TRP A 486 -25.69 -53.41 27.38
CA TRP A 486 -24.75 -52.28 27.32
C TRP A 486 -24.03 -52.18 25.97
N ASP A 487 -23.76 -53.32 25.34
CA ASP A 487 -23.02 -53.38 24.07
C ASP A 487 -23.88 -52.98 22.85
N THR A 488 -25.21 -52.85 23.03
CA THR A 488 -26.17 -52.41 22.00
C THR A 488 -27.02 -51.22 22.45
N ARG A 489 -26.51 -50.41 23.37
CA ARG A 489 -27.16 -49.18 23.86
C ARG A 489 -27.37 -48.14 22.77
N SER A 490 -28.43 -47.35 22.89
CA SER A 490 -28.61 -46.09 22.15
C SER A 490 -27.88 -44.96 22.87
N GLU A 491 -27.18 -44.09 22.12
CA GLU A 491 -26.52 -42.88 22.63
C GLU A 491 -27.10 -41.65 21.89
N LEU A 492 -28.06 -40.96 22.50
CA LEU A 492 -28.92 -40.00 21.81
C LEU A 492 -28.55 -38.56 22.22
N ARG A 493 -27.91 -37.78 21.33
CA ARG A 493 -27.45 -36.40 21.59
C ARG A 493 -28.65 -35.47 21.84
N MET A 494 -28.63 -34.78 22.98
CA MET A 494 -29.64 -33.81 23.39
C MET A 494 -29.27 -32.40 22.91
N THR A 495 -30.26 -31.60 22.56
CA THR A 495 -30.09 -30.23 22.07
C THR A 495 -30.18 -29.24 23.23
N TYR A 496 -29.18 -28.36 23.36
CA TYR A 496 -29.18 -27.30 24.37
C TYR A 496 -30.25 -26.23 24.08
N GLN A 497 -30.96 -25.78 25.12
CA GLN A 497 -32.09 -24.85 25.04
C GLN A 497 -31.78 -23.49 25.69
N GLY A 498 -30.55 -23.25 26.15
CA GLY A 498 -30.22 -22.16 27.06
C GLY A 498 -30.52 -22.50 28.52
N ASN A 499 -30.14 -21.60 29.45
CA ASN A 499 -30.41 -21.71 30.89
C ASN A 499 -30.06 -23.09 31.49
N TYR A 500 -28.89 -23.63 31.15
CA TYR A 500 -28.38 -24.92 31.63
C TYR A 500 -29.36 -26.09 31.41
N THR A 501 -30.13 -26.05 30.31
CA THR A 501 -31.18 -27.03 30.00
C THR A 501 -30.95 -27.71 28.65
N TRP A 502 -31.04 -29.03 28.61
CA TRP A 502 -30.96 -29.85 27.39
C TRP A 502 -32.27 -30.62 27.18
N GLU A 503 -32.67 -30.76 25.92
CA GLU A 503 -33.92 -31.40 25.50
C GLU A 503 -33.67 -32.45 24.40
N ILE A 504 -34.44 -33.54 24.41
CA ILE A 504 -34.53 -34.49 23.29
C ILE A 504 -35.94 -35.09 23.22
N THR A 505 -36.39 -35.55 22.05
CA THR A 505 -37.71 -36.24 21.91
C THR A 505 -37.56 -37.48 21.05
N GLU A 506 -37.54 -38.66 21.68
CA GLU A 506 -37.16 -39.94 21.05
C GLU A 506 -38.06 -41.11 21.51
N PRO A 507 -38.14 -42.22 20.75
CA PRO A 507 -38.86 -43.42 21.16
C PRO A 507 -38.04 -44.23 22.17
N LEU A 508 -38.59 -44.43 23.36
CA LEU A 508 -37.99 -45.20 24.45
C LEU A 508 -38.78 -46.50 24.68
N THR A 509 -38.06 -47.56 25.09
CA THR A 509 -38.60 -48.89 25.35
C THR A 509 -38.81 -49.12 26.85
N ALA A 510 -39.88 -49.81 27.22
CA ALA A 510 -40.22 -50.11 28.60
C ALA A 510 -39.17 -50.97 29.32
N SER A 511 -38.97 -50.69 30.61
CA SER A 511 -38.06 -51.45 31.50
C SER A 511 -36.57 -51.44 31.09
N TYR A 512 -36.16 -50.59 30.15
CA TYR A 512 -34.75 -50.35 29.83
C TYR A 512 -34.13 -49.39 30.87
N ASN A 513 -32.83 -49.52 31.09
CA ASN A 513 -32.05 -48.52 31.82
C ASN A 513 -31.91 -47.28 30.94
N SER A 514 -31.86 -46.11 31.57
CA SER A 514 -31.42 -44.86 30.91
C SER A 514 -30.39 -44.13 31.78
N LYS A 515 -29.63 -43.20 31.19
CA LYS A 515 -28.68 -42.33 31.88
C LYS A 515 -28.36 -41.08 31.07
N PHE A 516 -27.88 -40.01 31.72
CA PHE A 516 -27.39 -38.80 31.03
C PHE A 516 -25.88 -38.71 31.22
N ILE A 517 -25.14 -38.69 30.10
CA ILE A 517 -23.68 -38.81 30.08
C ILE A 517 -23.07 -37.73 29.17
N SER A 518 -21.96 -37.11 29.58
CA SER A 518 -21.12 -36.27 28.71
C SER A 518 -19.70 -36.00 29.26
N PRO A 519 -18.66 -36.57 28.64
CA PRO A 519 -18.51 -38.02 28.51
C PRO A 519 -18.60 -38.66 29.91
N TRP A 520 -17.61 -39.45 30.32
CA TRP A 520 -17.52 -39.99 31.68
C TRP A 520 -17.15 -38.96 32.75
N ASP A 521 -16.89 -37.71 32.37
CA ASP A 521 -16.73 -36.56 33.28
C ASP A 521 -18.05 -36.29 34.04
N TYR A 522 -19.18 -36.34 33.32
CA TYR A 522 -20.52 -36.13 33.87
C TYR A 522 -21.40 -37.35 33.61
N ASP A 523 -21.60 -38.16 34.64
CA ASP A 523 -22.37 -39.41 34.60
C ASP A 523 -23.52 -39.35 35.63
N PHE A 524 -24.69 -38.89 35.20
CA PHE A 524 -25.80 -38.56 36.10
C PHE A 524 -26.68 -39.77 36.45
N GLY A 525 -26.92 -39.99 37.74
CA GLY A 525 -27.92 -40.94 38.24
C GLY A 525 -28.93 -40.28 39.20
N SER A 526 -30.05 -40.97 39.44
CA SER A 526 -31.14 -40.51 40.33
C SER A 526 -31.22 -41.36 41.60
N GLU A 527 -31.58 -40.73 42.72
CA GLU A 527 -31.94 -41.43 43.96
C GLU A 527 -33.37 -42.02 43.91
N ASN A 528 -34.21 -41.52 43.00
CA ASN A 528 -35.59 -41.95 42.77
C ASN A 528 -35.77 -42.47 41.32
N PRO A 529 -35.00 -43.49 40.88
CA PRO A 529 -34.81 -43.82 39.47
C PRO A 529 -36.09 -44.26 38.72
N THR A 530 -37.15 -44.62 39.43
CA THR A 530 -38.44 -45.06 38.87
C THR A 530 -39.40 -43.92 38.54
N GLU A 531 -39.15 -42.70 39.05
CA GLU A 531 -40.04 -41.56 38.81
C GLU A 531 -39.76 -40.89 37.47
N LEU A 532 -40.82 -40.45 36.78
CA LEU A 532 -40.72 -39.74 35.49
C LEU A 532 -40.15 -38.32 35.63
N THR A 533 -40.16 -37.74 36.83
CA THR A 533 -39.49 -36.47 37.15
C THR A 533 -38.74 -36.60 38.48
N GLY A 534 -37.67 -35.84 38.66
CA GLY A 534 -36.90 -35.87 39.91
C GLY A 534 -35.60 -35.09 39.87
N THR A 535 -34.74 -35.35 40.84
CA THR A 535 -33.36 -34.83 40.95
C THR A 535 -32.32 -35.88 40.57
N MET A 536 -31.17 -35.43 40.09
CA MET A 536 -30.04 -36.27 39.71
C MET A 536 -28.71 -35.65 40.12
N VAL A 537 -27.68 -36.49 40.25
CA VAL A 537 -26.31 -36.11 40.67
C VAL A 537 -25.27 -36.79 39.79
N THR A 538 -24.17 -36.11 39.49
CA THR A 538 -23.05 -36.71 38.73
C THR A 538 -22.22 -37.65 39.60
N GLY A 539 -21.69 -38.73 39.01
CA GLY A 539 -20.80 -39.68 39.68
C GLY A 539 -21.48 -40.52 40.77
N GLY A 540 -22.82 -40.56 40.80
CA GLY A 540 -23.62 -41.21 41.83
C GLY A 540 -25.05 -41.48 41.40
N GLY A 541 -25.89 -41.89 42.36
CA GLY A 541 -27.27 -42.31 42.10
C GLY A 541 -27.38 -43.65 41.36
N SER A 542 -28.59 -43.98 40.92
CA SER A 542 -28.91 -45.17 40.12
C SER A 542 -29.24 -44.80 38.67
N ASN A 543 -29.08 -45.75 37.75
CA ASN A 543 -29.61 -45.62 36.38
C ASN A 543 -31.12 -45.39 36.43
N PHE A 544 -31.66 -44.58 35.53
CA PHE A 544 -33.10 -44.32 35.45
C PHE A 544 -33.81 -45.56 34.90
N MET A 545 -34.95 -45.92 35.51
CA MET A 545 -35.79 -47.07 35.16
C MET A 545 -37.26 -46.67 35.29
N ASN A 546 -37.59 -45.51 34.72
CA ASN A 546 -38.87 -44.81 34.83
C ASN A 546 -39.78 -44.96 33.60
N VAL A 547 -39.21 -45.37 32.45
CA VAL A 547 -39.96 -45.72 31.24
C VAL A 547 -40.65 -47.08 31.45
N ASN A 548 -41.93 -47.03 31.82
CA ASN A 548 -42.74 -48.22 32.13
C ASN A 548 -43.61 -48.70 30.96
N GLU A 549 -43.68 -47.94 29.87
CA GLU A 549 -44.42 -48.27 28.66
C GLU A 549 -43.64 -47.79 27.42
N ASP A 550 -43.68 -48.54 26.32
CA ASP A 550 -43.10 -48.09 25.04
C ASP A 550 -43.79 -46.81 24.55
N GLY A 551 -43.03 -45.90 23.94
CA GLY A 551 -43.56 -44.71 23.27
C GLY A 551 -42.53 -43.62 23.06
N THR A 552 -42.94 -42.52 22.42
CA THR A 552 -42.10 -41.32 22.29
C THR A 552 -42.15 -40.51 23.58
N TYR A 553 -40.99 -40.12 24.10
CA TYR A 553 -40.86 -39.27 25.28
C TYR A 553 -40.08 -38.01 24.93
N LYS A 554 -40.63 -36.85 25.28
CA LYS A 554 -39.86 -35.62 25.42
C LYS A 554 -39.13 -35.67 26.76
N VAL A 555 -37.81 -35.66 26.71
CA VAL A 555 -36.93 -35.77 27.88
C VAL A 555 -36.14 -34.49 28.02
N ASN A 556 -36.18 -33.88 29.20
CA ASN A 556 -35.43 -32.65 29.51
C ASN A 556 -34.61 -32.85 30.78
N ILE A 557 -33.41 -32.27 30.80
CA ILE A 557 -32.59 -32.11 31.99
C ILE A 557 -32.23 -30.64 32.19
N THR A 558 -32.18 -30.17 33.44
CA THR A 558 -31.67 -28.85 33.82
C THR A 558 -30.62 -29.01 34.90
N LEU A 559 -29.42 -28.46 34.70
CA LEU A 559 -28.27 -28.64 35.60
C LEU A 559 -28.03 -27.42 36.50
N SER A 560 -27.37 -27.63 37.63
CA SER A 560 -26.70 -26.55 38.38
C SER A 560 -25.47 -26.06 37.61
N THR A 561 -25.03 -24.82 37.83
CA THR A 561 -23.95 -24.17 37.05
C THR A 561 -22.55 -24.79 37.22
N ASP A 562 -22.40 -25.72 38.16
CA ASP A 562 -21.21 -26.56 38.39
C ASP A 562 -21.29 -27.95 37.73
N PHE A 563 -22.43 -28.27 37.10
CA PHE A 563 -22.81 -29.59 36.58
C PHE A 563 -22.71 -30.73 37.62
N MET A 564 -22.77 -30.43 38.91
CA MET A 564 -22.74 -31.46 39.97
C MET A 564 -24.12 -32.07 40.24
N THR A 565 -25.19 -31.30 40.02
CA THR A 565 -26.58 -31.71 40.27
C THR A 565 -27.51 -31.27 39.13
N GLY A 566 -28.72 -31.78 39.12
CA GLY A 566 -29.76 -31.31 38.22
C GLY A 566 -31.15 -31.85 38.54
N THR A 567 -32.11 -31.44 37.72
CA THR A 567 -33.44 -32.05 37.63
C THR A 567 -33.63 -32.69 36.27
N TYR A 568 -34.55 -33.66 36.20
CA TYR A 568 -34.89 -34.37 34.97
C TYR A 568 -36.40 -34.54 34.83
N SER A 569 -36.86 -34.73 33.58
CA SER A 569 -38.25 -35.01 33.26
C SER A 569 -38.38 -35.89 32.00
N PHE A 570 -39.31 -36.84 32.04
CA PHE A 570 -39.69 -37.72 30.92
C PHE A 570 -41.20 -37.60 30.69
N VAL A 571 -41.61 -36.95 29.60
CA VAL A 571 -43.01 -36.67 29.27
C VAL A 571 -43.40 -37.44 28.02
N LYS A 572 -44.24 -38.48 28.17
CA LYS A 572 -44.79 -39.24 27.04
C LYS A 572 -45.62 -38.32 26.13
N GLN A 573 -45.41 -38.43 24.82
CA GLN A 573 -46.08 -37.63 23.77
C GLN A 573 -47.30 -38.37 23.19
#